data_AF-A0A3B9RCS6-F1
#
_entry.id   AF-A0A3B9RCS6-F1
#
_cell.length_a   1.000
_cell.length_b   1.000
_cell.length_c   1.000
_cell.angle_alpha   90.00
_cell.angle_beta   90.00
_cell.angle_gamma   90.00
#
_symmetry.space_group_name_H-M   'P 1'
#
loop_
_entity.id
_entity.type
_entity.pdbx_description
1 polymer ?
#
loop_
_entity_poly.entity_id
_entity_poly.type
_entity_poly.pdbx_seq_one_letter_code
_entity_poly.pdbx_strand_id
1 'polypeptide(L)'
;MNYIKLLNAAFEKFLFDDRLNTTHISLYMALFQEWNSSRFAGEFYVNRRDLMMASKIGSKSTYHRCVTDLDSWEYLSYFPSNNPYKGSKIKMTIIGTSDEPDMGRYNPTLEQLAEQYHPIREPVVGQHRPINGQALDPHRPIGGQALVSTINNTKQVNTIKQPKGWQAVIDFFIEKGFNADEGKKFFEHYETRNWQTSDGNEIRDWRALAMNWMDRTELFNNENNSNKKQASQIKDNLRTTKNKDYGQPL
;
A
#
# COMPACT_ATOMS: atom_id res chain seq x y z
N MET A 1 -11.56 -28.69 1.69
CA MET A 1 -11.49 -27.23 1.51
C MET A 1 -10.06 -26.86 1.12
N ASN A 2 -9.83 -26.28 -0.05
CA ASN A 2 -8.51 -25.77 -0.42
C ASN A 2 -8.42 -24.30 0.02
N TYR A 3 -7.77 -24.06 1.17
CA TYR A 3 -7.72 -22.74 1.78
C TYR A 3 -6.88 -21.74 0.98
N ILE A 4 -5.90 -22.21 0.20
CA ILE A 4 -5.07 -21.36 -0.67
C ILE A 4 -5.95 -20.77 -1.78
N LYS A 5 -6.78 -21.61 -2.43
CA LYS A 5 -7.74 -21.15 -3.45
C LYS A 5 -8.75 -20.17 -2.89
N LEU A 6 -9.30 -20.47 -1.71
CA LEU A 6 -10.27 -19.61 -1.04
C LEU A 6 -9.67 -18.24 -0.69
N LEU A 7 -8.43 -18.23 -0.21
CA LEU A 7 -7.72 -17.01 0.12
C LEU A 7 -7.39 -16.19 -1.14
N ASN A 8 -6.94 -16.84 -2.21
CA ASN A 8 -6.68 -16.18 -3.49
C ASN A 8 -7.95 -15.55 -4.07
N ALA A 9 -9.07 -16.27 -4.05
CA ALA A 9 -10.36 -15.74 -4.49
C ALA A 9 -10.83 -14.53 -3.65
N ALA A 10 -10.57 -14.56 -2.34
CA ALA A 10 -10.82 -13.40 -1.49
C ALA A 10 -9.92 -12.21 -1.85
N PHE A 11 -8.63 -12.45 -2.10
CA PHE A 11 -7.70 -11.40 -2.53
C PHE A 11 -8.05 -10.79 -3.88
N GLU A 12 -8.49 -11.59 -4.85
CA GLU A 12 -8.99 -11.08 -6.13
C GLU A 12 -10.18 -10.13 -5.90
N LYS A 13 -11.14 -10.51 -5.04
CA LYS A 13 -12.22 -9.60 -4.66
C LYS A 13 -11.71 -8.31 -4.01
N PHE A 14 -10.70 -8.40 -3.14
CA PHE A 14 -10.14 -7.21 -2.48
C PHE A 14 -9.51 -6.22 -3.46
N LEU A 15 -8.88 -6.72 -4.54
CA LEU A 15 -8.24 -5.87 -5.54
C LEU A 15 -9.24 -5.02 -6.34
N PHE A 16 -10.48 -5.49 -6.49
CA PHE A 16 -11.53 -4.79 -7.24
C PHE A 16 -12.51 -4.03 -6.34
N ASP A 17 -12.36 -4.10 -5.01
CA ASP A 17 -13.25 -3.45 -4.05
C ASP A 17 -12.55 -2.29 -3.35
N ASP A 18 -12.70 -1.09 -3.92
CA ASP A 18 -12.10 0.16 -3.42
C ASP A 18 -12.60 0.57 -2.02
N ARG A 19 -13.65 -0.06 -1.50
CA ARG A 19 -14.18 0.23 -0.15
C ARG A 19 -13.29 -0.36 0.94
N LEU A 20 -12.49 -1.38 0.63
CA LEU A 20 -11.61 -2.06 1.58
C LEU A 20 -10.35 -1.26 1.86
N ASN A 21 -10.26 -0.73 3.08
CA ASN A 21 -9.00 -0.21 3.62
C ASN A 21 -8.09 -1.33 4.18
N THR A 22 -6.80 -1.05 4.36
CA THR A 22 -5.79 -1.97 4.92
C THR A 22 -6.21 -2.59 6.26
N THR A 23 -6.94 -1.85 7.09
CA THR A 23 -7.47 -2.35 8.37
C THR A 23 -8.51 -3.45 8.19
N HIS A 24 -9.36 -3.36 7.16
CA HIS A 24 -10.33 -4.40 6.83
C HIS A 24 -9.61 -5.67 6.36
N ILE A 25 -8.62 -5.53 5.49
CA ILE A 25 -7.80 -6.64 5.00
C ILE A 25 -7.08 -7.31 6.17
N SER A 26 -6.46 -6.54 7.06
CA SER A 26 -5.78 -7.10 8.23
C SER A 26 -6.73 -7.83 9.19
N LEU A 27 -7.92 -7.29 9.42
CA LEU A 27 -8.94 -7.94 10.24
C LEU A 27 -9.48 -9.22 9.58
N TYR A 28 -9.76 -9.18 8.28
CA TYR A 28 -10.16 -10.35 7.51
C TYR A 28 -9.10 -11.46 7.58
N MET A 29 -7.81 -11.11 7.43
CA MET A 29 -6.73 -12.09 7.52
C MET A 29 -6.63 -12.74 8.90
N ALA A 30 -6.79 -11.96 9.98
CA ALA A 30 -6.83 -12.50 11.33
C ALA A 30 -8.03 -13.46 11.52
N LEU A 31 -9.19 -13.10 11.00
CA LEU A 31 -10.39 -13.93 11.03
C LEU A 31 -10.24 -15.21 10.21
N PHE A 32 -9.62 -15.13 9.03
CA PHE A 32 -9.35 -16.27 8.17
C PHE A 32 -8.38 -17.26 8.84
N GLN A 33 -7.36 -16.76 9.54
CA GLN A 33 -6.45 -17.57 10.33
C GLN A 33 -7.19 -18.30 11.47
N GLU A 34 -8.06 -17.59 12.20
CA GLU A 34 -8.88 -18.19 13.27
C GLU A 34 -9.85 -19.25 12.72
N TRP A 35 -10.43 -19.00 11.54
CA TRP A 35 -11.30 -19.94 10.85
C TRP A 35 -10.55 -21.21 10.39
N ASN A 36 -9.32 -21.07 9.90
CA ASN A 36 -8.44 -22.19 9.57
C ASN A 36 -8.09 -23.02 10.82
N SER A 37 -7.76 -22.35 11.94
CA SER A 37 -7.54 -23.01 13.24
C SER A 37 -8.79 -23.75 13.73
N SER A 38 -9.97 -23.22 13.43
CA SER A 38 -11.28 -23.82 13.70
C SER A 38 -11.69 -24.88 12.68
N ARG A 39 -10.77 -25.36 11.82
CA ARG A 39 -11.02 -26.39 10.78
C ARG A 39 -12.13 -26.03 9.79
N PHE A 40 -12.25 -24.75 9.46
CA PHE A 40 -13.28 -24.23 8.55
C PHE A 40 -14.72 -24.54 9.02
N ALA A 41 -14.96 -24.48 10.33
CA ALA A 41 -16.30 -24.63 10.89
C ALA A 41 -17.29 -23.64 10.24
N GLY A 42 -18.55 -24.06 10.07
CA GLY A 42 -19.58 -23.21 9.48
C GLY A 42 -19.82 -21.92 10.27
N GLU A 43 -19.58 -21.96 11.58
CA GLU A 43 -19.53 -20.78 12.45
C GLU A 43 -18.49 -21.02 13.56
N PHE A 44 -17.82 -19.98 14.02
CA PHE A 44 -16.83 -20.08 15.11
C PHE A 44 -16.89 -18.87 16.04
N TYR A 45 -16.41 -19.06 17.26
CA TYR A 45 -16.36 -18.01 18.28
C TYR A 45 -15.05 -17.27 18.21
N VAL A 46 -15.11 -15.96 18.40
CA VAL A 46 -13.95 -15.07 18.38
C VAL A 46 -13.89 -14.20 19.62
N ASN A 47 -12.68 -14.04 20.13
CA ASN A 47 -12.38 -13.08 21.17
C ASN A 47 -11.94 -11.75 20.54
N ARG A 48 -12.64 -10.67 20.86
CA ARG A 48 -12.30 -9.32 20.37
C ARG A 48 -10.85 -8.93 20.70
N ARG A 49 -10.36 -9.25 21.91
CA ARG A 49 -9.02 -8.87 22.36
C ARG A 49 -7.96 -9.52 21.47
N ASP A 50 -8.12 -10.81 21.19
CA ASP A 50 -7.16 -11.59 20.42
C ASP A 50 -7.20 -11.19 18.94
N LEU A 51 -8.40 -10.97 18.38
CA LEU A 51 -8.53 -10.45 17.02
C LEU A 51 -7.94 -9.06 16.85
N MET A 52 -8.17 -8.15 17.79
CA MET A 52 -7.55 -6.82 17.76
C MET A 52 -6.02 -6.91 17.77
N MET A 53 -5.46 -7.81 18.58
CA MET A 53 -4.01 -8.03 18.65
C MET A 53 -3.46 -8.65 17.36
N ALA A 54 -4.14 -9.64 16.80
CA ALA A 54 -3.75 -10.32 15.56
C ALA A 54 -3.83 -9.38 14.34
N SER A 55 -4.89 -8.58 14.25
CA SER A 55 -5.12 -7.59 13.18
C SER A 55 -4.38 -6.25 13.37
N LYS A 56 -3.57 -6.13 14.44
CA LYS A 56 -2.85 -4.89 14.78
C LYS A 56 -3.76 -3.65 14.93
N ILE A 57 -5.02 -3.86 15.32
CA ILE A 57 -5.98 -2.80 15.59
C ILE A 57 -5.93 -2.42 17.07
N GLY A 58 -5.45 -1.21 17.38
CA GLY A 58 -5.40 -0.70 18.75
C GLY A 58 -6.73 -0.13 19.27
N SER A 59 -7.60 0.35 18.36
CA SER A 59 -8.84 1.04 18.74
C SER A 59 -10.07 0.14 18.66
N LYS A 60 -10.87 0.12 19.74
CA LYS A 60 -12.14 -0.62 19.77
C LYS A 60 -13.14 -0.09 18.74
N SER A 61 -13.22 1.23 18.55
CA SER A 61 -14.14 1.82 17.59
C SER A 61 -13.78 1.42 16.15
N THR A 62 -12.49 1.41 15.83
CA THR A 62 -12.00 0.95 14.52
C THR A 62 -12.31 -0.52 14.30
N TYR A 63 -12.08 -1.37 15.30
CA TYR A 63 -12.45 -2.79 15.21
C TYR A 63 -13.93 -2.98 14.93
N HIS A 64 -14.79 -2.32 15.70
CA HIS A 64 -16.25 -2.44 15.54
C HIS A 64 -16.73 -1.93 14.19
N ARG A 65 -16.19 -0.80 13.71
CA ARG A 65 -16.49 -0.31 12.37
C ARG A 65 -16.07 -1.33 11.30
N CYS A 66 -14.81 -1.79 11.34
CA CYS A 66 -14.30 -2.70 10.32
C CYS A 66 -15.03 -4.06 10.29
N VAL A 67 -15.42 -4.61 11.43
CA VAL A 67 -16.17 -5.88 11.44
C VAL A 67 -17.59 -5.71 10.90
N THR A 68 -18.25 -4.59 11.22
CA THR A 68 -19.57 -4.24 10.67
C THR A 68 -19.50 -3.94 9.18
N ASP A 69 -18.45 -3.27 8.72
CA ASP A 69 -18.23 -2.99 7.30
C ASP A 69 -18.06 -4.32 6.52
N LEU A 70 -17.20 -5.23 7.02
CA LEU A 70 -17.00 -6.55 6.41
C LEU A 70 -18.29 -7.42 6.39
N ASP A 71 -19.12 -7.29 7.42
CA ASP A 71 -20.45 -7.92 7.49
C ASP A 71 -21.40 -7.33 6.44
N SER A 72 -21.45 -6.01 6.32
CA SER A 72 -22.29 -5.30 5.34
C SER A 72 -21.88 -5.53 3.89
N TRP A 73 -20.62 -5.87 3.65
CA TRP A 73 -20.08 -6.17 2.32
C TRP A 73 -20.08 -7.68 2.01
N GLU A 74 -20.73 -8.49 2.86
CA GLU A 74 -20.91 -9.93 2.67
C GLU A 74 -19.60 -10.74 2.63
N TYR A 75 -18.49 -10.20 3.17
CA TYR A 75 -17.25 -10.97 3.34
C TYR A 75 -17.37 -11.98 4.50
N LEU A 76 -18.22 -11.68 5.48
CA LEU A 76 -18.54 -12.53 6.62
C LEU A 76 -19.95 -12.23 7.12
N SER A 77 -20.45 -13.04 8.05
CA SER A 77 -21.61 -12.73 8.88
C SER A 77 -21.18 -12.58 10.34
N TYR A 78 -21.46 -11.42 10.94
CA TYR A 78 -21.07 -11.08 12.30
C TYR A 78 -22.25 -11.17 13.28
N PHE A 79 -22.10 -12.01 14.31
CA PHE A 79 -23.09 -12.17 15.38
C PHE A 79 -22.50 -11.63 16.69
N PRO A 80 -22.78 -10.36 17.06
CA PRO A 80 -22.23 -9.75 18.26
C PRO A 80 -22.74 -10.46 19.51
N SER A 81 -21.89 -10.52 20.53
CA SER A 81 -22.22 -11.05 21.84
C SER A 81 -21.68 -10.13 22.92
N ASN A 82 -22.54 -9.82 23.89
CA ASN A 82 -22.16 -9.03 25.06
C ASN A 82 -21.55 -9.88 26.18
N ASN A 83 -21.48 -11.21 26.00
CA ASN A 83 -20.95 -12.11 27.01
C ASN A 83 -19.41 -12.23 26.88
N PRO A 84 -18.63 -11.76 27.88
CA PRO A 84 -17.17 -11.82 27.84
C PRO A 84 -16.59 -13.24 27.81
N TYR A 85 -17.36 -14.26 28.20
CA TYR A 85 -16.93 -15.66 28.25
C TYR A 85 -17.31 -16.46 27.00
N LYS A 86 -18.27 -15.99 26.20
CA LYS A 86 -18.72 -16.70 24.99
C LYS A 86 -18.16 -16.13 23.69
N GLY A 87 -17.59 -14.92 23.70
CA GLY A 87 -17.07 -14.28 22.49
C GLY A 87 -18.17 -13.93 21.49
N SER A 88 -17.84 -13.15 20.45
CA SER A 88 -18.75 -12.95 19.31
C SER A 88 -18.68 -14.17 18.39
N LYS A 89 -19.73 -14.45 17.61
CA LYS A 89 -19.69 -15.54 16.64
C LYS A 89 -19.54 -14.97 15.23
N ILE A 90 -18.75 -15.64 14.40
CA ILE A 90 -18.52 -15.25 13.01
C ILE A 90 -18.72 -16.46 12.11
N LYS A 91 -19.27 -16.20 10.92
CA LYS A 91 -19.34 -17.12 9.80
C LYS A 91 -18.64 -16.47 8.61
N MET A 92 -17.63 -17.13 8.06
CA MET A 92 -16.93 -16.60 6.87
C MET A 92 -17.73 -16.93 5.61
N THR A 93 -17.77 -16.01 4.66
CA THR A 93 -18.37 -16.25 3.35
C THR A 93 -17.38 -17.01 2.47
N ILE A 94 -17.83 -18.09 1.82
CA ILE A 94 -17.01 -18.85 0.88
C ILE A 94 -17.04 -18.12 -0.46
N ILE A 95 -15.90 -17.55 -0.87
CA ILE A 95 -15.75 -16.83 -2.13
C ILE A 95 -15.12 -17.78 -3.15
N GLY A 96 -15.80 -18.06 -4.26
CA GLY A 96 -15.18 -18.68 -5.44
C GLY A 96 -15.13 -20.21 -5.51
N THR A 97 -16.09 -20.94 -4.94
CA THR A 97 -16.22 -22.38 -5.23
C THR A 97 -17.04 -22.59 -6.51
N SER A 98 -16.41 -22.47 -7.68
CA SER A 98 -16.84 -23.24 -8.84
C SER A 98 -16.15 -24.60 -8.72
N ASP A 99 -16.90 -25.69 -8.73
CA ASP A 99 -16.41 -27.09 -8.67
C ASP A 99 -15.66 -27.50 -9.95
N GLU A 100 -14.94 -26.58 -10.57
CA GLU A 100 -14.06 -26.88 -11.68
C GLU A 100 -12.80 -27.56 -11.12
N PRO A 101 -12.47 -28.79 -11.56
CA PRO A 101 -11.17 -29.38 -11.30
C PRO A 101 -10.16 -28.54 -12.08
N ASP A 102 -9.59 -27.56 -11.38
CA ASP A 102 -8.48 -26.73 -11.83
C ASP A 102 -7.32 -27.66 -12.23
N MET A 103 -7.29 -28.03 -13.49
CA MET A 103 -6.13 -28.56 -14.16
C MET A 103 -5.15 -27.40 -14.16
N GLY A 104 -4.36 -27.33 -13.08
CA GLY A 104 -3.53 -26.19 -12.74
C GLY A 104 -2.85 -25.67 -13.98
N ARG A 105 -3.08 -24.40 -14.30
CA ARG A 105 -2.25 -23.65 -15.23
C ARG A 105 -0.85 -23.61 -14.62
N TYR A 106 -0.08 -24.66 -14.87
CA TYR A 106 1.35 -24.69 -14.65
C TYR A 106 1.93 -23.53 -15.44
N ASN A 107 2.43 -22.52 -14.73
CA ASN A 107 3.15 -21.42 -15.32
C ASN A 107 4.64 -21.72 -15.16
N PRO A 108 5.32 -22.22 -16.21
CA PRO A 108 6.73 -22.61 -16.12
C PRO A 108 7.64 -21.47 -15.67
N THR A 109 7.21 -20.22 -15.86
CA THR A 109 7.94 -19.02 -15.44
C THR A 109 8.00 -18.87 -13.91
N LEU A 110 6.96 -19.26 -13.18
CA LEU A 110 6.95 -19.20 -11.71
C LEU A 110 7.82 -20.31 -11.10
N GLU A 111 7.87 -21.48 -11.74
CA GLU A 111 8.77 -22.58 -11.35
C GLU A 111 10.25 -22.17 -11.54
N GLN A 112 10.59 -21.58 -12.71
CA GLN A 112 11.96 -21.09 -12.98
C GLN A 112 12.40 -19.98 -12.01
N LEU A 113 11.51 -19.07 -11.63
CA LEU A 113 11.81 -18.04 -10.64
C LEU A 113 11.99 -18.61 -9.23
N ALA A 114 11.24 -19.64 -8.87
CA ALA A 114 11.38 -20.34 -7.59
C ALA A 114 12.71 -21.12 -7.53
N GLU A 115 13.16 -21.72 -8.62
CA GLU A 115 14.46 -22.39 -8.69
C GLU A 115 15.64 -21.42 -8.62
N GLN A 116 15.48 -20.19 -9.11
CA GLN A 116 16.50 -19.15 -9.01
C GLN A 116 16.68 -18.60 -7.59
N TYR A 117 15.69 -18.82 -6.71
CA TYR A 117 15.76 -18.42 -5.31
C TYR A 117 16.51 -19.49 -4.50
N HIS A 118 17.82 -19.33 -4.34
CA HIS A 118 18.60 -20.06 -3.34
C HIS A 118 18.61 -19.26 -2.03
N PRO A 119 17.89 -19.68 -0.97
CA PRO A 119 18.10 -19.09 0.35
C PRO A 119 19.57 -19.29 0.72
N ILE A 120 20.24 -18.24 1.17
CA ILE A 120 21.61 -18.33 1.72
C ILE A 120 21.59 -19.43 2.78
N ARG A 121 22.21 -20.58 2.46
CA ARG A 121 22.44 -21.71 3.38
C ARG A 121 23.81 -21.56 4.04
N GLU A 122 24.26 -20.34 4.30
CA GLU A 122 25.39 -20.18 5.22
C GLU A 122 24.88 -20.52 6.62
N PRO A 123 25.42 -21.57 7.26
CA PRO A 123 25.19 -21.77 8.68
C PRO A 123 25.81 -20.56 9.36
N VAL A 124 25.02 -19.77 10.08
CA VAL A 124 25.53 -18.75 10.99
C VAL A 124 26.28 -19.47 12.12
N VAL A 125 27.55 -19.79 11.87
CA VAL A 125 28.49 -20.27 12.88
C VAL A 125 28.85 -19.06 13.72
N GLY A 126 28.33 -19.00 14.96
CA GLY A 126 28.77 -17.99 15.92
C GLY A 126 27.72 -17.48 16.91
N GLN A 127 26.44 -17.85 16.81
CA GLN A 127 25.49 -17.51 17.87
C GLN A 127 25.52 -18.58 18.97
N HIS A 128 26.39 -18.37 19.96
CA HIS A 128 26.31 -19.02 21.25
C HIS A 128 24.93 -18.75 21.85
N ARG A 129 24.08 -19.77 21.88
CA ARG A 129 22.91 -19.81 22.76
C ARG A 129 23.43 -19.92 24.19
N PRO A 130 23.12 -18.98 25.11
CA PRO A 130 23.33 -19.24 26.52
C PRO A 130 22.38 -20.38 26.92
N ILE A 131 22.97 -21.49 27.36
CA ILE A 131 22.28 -22.62 27.97
C ILE A 131 21.57 -22.11 29.23
N ASN A 132 20.30 -22.45 29.38
CA ASN A 132 19.52 -22.28 30.60
C ASN A 132 20.15 -23.12 31.73
N GLY A 133 21.13 -22.54 32.43
CA GLY A 133 21.46 -22.91 33.80
C GLY A 133 20.55 -22.13 34.73
N GLN A 134 19.87 -22.81 35.64
CA GLN A 134 19.13 -22.16 36.73
C GLN A 134 20.13 -21.39 37.59
N ALA A 135 20.13 -20.06 37.47
CA ALA A 135 20.84 -19.20 38.40
C ALA A 135 20.03 -19.11 39.70
N LEU A 136 20.57 -19.66 40.77
CA LEU A 136 20.21 -19.30 42.14
C LEU A 136 20.60 -17.83 42.33
N ASP A 137 19.61 -16.94 42.38
CA ASP A 137 19.79 -15.54 42.73
C ASP A 137 19.41 -15.33 44.21
N PRO A 138 20.37 -15.13 45.12
CA PRO A 138 20.09 -14.73 46.48
C PRO A 138 20.11 -13.21 46.53
N HIS A 139 19.04 -12.51 46.13
CA HIS A 139 18.63 -11.21 46.72
C HIS A 139 17.36 -10.69 46.03
N ARG A 140 16.23 -10.81 46.73
CA ARG A 140 14.99 -10.10 46.44
C ARG A 140 15.01 -8.72 47.09
N PRO A 141 14.84 -7.61 46.37
CA PRO A 141 14.33 -6.38 46.95
C PRO A 141 12.81 -6.30 46.74
N ILE A 142 12.12 -6.14 47.86
CA ILE A 142 10.70 -5.82 47.96
C ILE A 142 10.55 -4.31 47.73
N GLY A 143 9.59 -3.92 46.89
CA GLY A 143 9.00 -2.58 46.91
C GLY A 143 9.69 -1.51 46.06
N GLY A 144 9.23 -1.33 44.82
CA GLY A 144 9.52 -0.16 44.00
C GLY A 144 8.71 -0.20 42.72
N GLN A 145 7.75 0.72 42.56
CA GLN A 145 7.00 0.87 41.32
C GLN A 145 7.95 1.25 40.18
N ALA A 146 7.94 0.49 39.10
CA ALA A 146 8.69 0.84 37.90
C ALA A 146 8.03 2.05 37.23
N LEU A 147 8.72 3.19 37.24
CA LEU A 147 8.39 4.35 36.42
C LEU A 147 8.65 3.98 34.95
N VAL A 148 7.59 3.57 34.24
CA VAL A 148 7.67 3.24 32.81
C VAL A 148 7.74 4.54 32.01
N SER A 149 8.77 4.70 31.19
CA SER A 149 8.90 5.80 30.24
C SER A 149 7.67 5.81 29.33
N THR A 150 7.00 6.95 29.21
CA THR A 150 5.94 7.18 28.21
C THR A 150 6.54 7.00 26.82
N ILE A 151 6.40 5.81 26.24
CA ILE A 151 6.81 5.55 24.85
C ILE A 151 5.76 6.20 23.96
N ASN A 152 6.06 7.43 23.54
CA ASN A 152 5.28 8.12 22.52
C ASN A 152 5.20 7.26 21.26
N ASN A 153 3.97 7.06 20.79
CA ASN A 153 3.64 6.43 19.52
C ASN A 153 4.49 7.02 18.39
N THR A 154 5.40 6.21 17.85
CA THR A 154 6.02 6.44 16.55
C THR A 154 4.92 6.36 15.49
N LYS A 155 4.27 7.50 15.20
CA LYS A 155 3.66 7.71 13.88
C LYS A 155 4.76 7.39 12.87
N GLN A 156 4.59 6.37 12.04
CA GLN A 156 5.35 6.31 10.80
C GLN A 156 4.88 7.49 9.95
N VAL A 157 5.53 8.62 10.15
CA VAL A 157 5.56 9.69 9.16
C VAL A 157 6.38 9.09 8.03
N ASN A 158 5.72 8.67 6.95
CA ASN A 158 6.37 8.49 5.67
C ASN A 158 7.02 9.83 5.32
N THR A 159 8.29 9.98 5.70
CA THR A 159 9.12 11.16 5.42
C THR A 159 10.31 10.67 4.62
N ILE A 160 10.09 10.27 3.37
CA ILE A 160 11.16 10.29 2.38
C ILE A 160 11.12 11.70 1.79
N LYS A 161 11.69 12.65 2.54
CA LYS A 161 11.70 14.09 2.21
C LYS A 161 12.36 14.38 0.86
N GLN A 162 13.35 13.57 0.51
CA GLN A 162 14.14 13.69 -0.72
C GLN A 162 14.54 12.28 -1.19
N PRO A 163 14.72 12.07 -2.50
CA PRO A 163 15.29 10.83 -3.00
C PRO A 163 16.67 10.60 -2.38
N LYS A 164 17.06 9.34 -2.19
CA LYS A 164 18.38 8.95 -1.65
C LYS A 164 19.54 9.18 -2.65
N GLY A 165 19.41 10.19 -3.52
CA GLY A 165 20.27 10.49 -4.66
C GLY A 165 19.53 10.38 -6.00
N TRP A 166 20.13 10.98 -7.03
CA TRP A 166 19.64 10.98 -8.41
C TRP A 166 19.37 9.58 -8.98
N GLN A 167 20.17 8.56 -8.61
CA GLN A 167 19.96 7.17 -9.06
C GLN A 167 18.60 6.62 -8.63
N ALA A 168 18.15 6.93 -7.40
CA ALA A 168 16.85 6.47 -6.91
C ALA A 168 15.67 7.09 -7.68
N VAL A 169 15.87 8.28 -8.25
CA VAL A 169 14.87 8.90 -9.15
C VAL A 169 14.89 8.21 -10.51
N ILE A 170 16.07 7.96 -11.06
CA ILE A 170 16.21 7.29 -12.37
C ILE A 170 15.59 5.89 -12.32
N ASP A 171 15.91 5.10 -11.29
CA ASP A 171 15.36 3.76 -11.11
C ASP A 171 13.83 3.80 -11.00
N PHE A 172 13.27 4.81 -10.32
CA PHE A 172 11.82 5.00 -10.21
C PHE A 172 11.17 5.34 -11.56
N PHE A 173 11.82 6.15 -12.40
CA PHE A 173 11.31 6.46 -13.73
C PHE A 173 11.34 5.23 -14.65
N ILE A 174 12.43 4.45 -14.61
CA ILE A 174 12.55 3.19 -15.37
C ILE A 174 11.50 2.17 -14.91
N GLU A 175 11.29 2.02 -13.59
CA GLU A 175 10.25 1.14 -13.02
C GLU A 175 8.84 1.50 -13.53
N LYS A 176 8.58 2.79 -13.75
CA LYS A 176 7.33 3.29 -14.32
C LYS A 176 7.26 3.27 -15.85
N GLY A 177 8.30 2.77 -16.52
CA GLY A 177 8.35 2.67 -17.98
C GLY A 177 8.75 3.97 -18.70
N PHE A 178 9.26 4.98 -17.97
CA PHE A 178 9.74 6.24 -18.53
C PHE A 178 11.24 6.18 -18.84
N ASN A 179 11.68 7.04 -19.76
CA ASN A 179 13.09 7.14 -20.11
C ASN A 179 13.92 7.71 -18.93
N ALA A 180 15.12 7.17 -18.72
CA ALA A 180 16.06 7.62 -17.71
C ALA A 180 16.40 9.12 -17.83
N ASP A 181 16.43 9.65 -19.05
CA ASP A 181 16.67 11.08 -19.32
C ASP A 181 15.59 11.98 -18.71
N GLU A 182 14.34 11.52 -18.61
CA GLU A 182 13.26 12.29 -17.96
C GLU A 182 13.44 12.32 -16.44
N GLY A 183 13.87 11.21 -15.85
CA GLY A 183 14.20 11.16 -14.43
C GLY A 183 15.34 12.11 -14.07
N LYS A 184 16.34 12.24 -14.95
CA LYS A 184 17.45 13.20 -14.79
C LYS A 184 16.95 14.65 -14.83
N LYS A 185 16.10 14.99 -15.81
CA LYS A 185 15.49 16.33 -15.92
C LYS A 185 14.64 16.68 -14.70
N PHE A 186 13.86 15.72 -14.20
CA PHE A 186 13.07 15.89 -12.97
C PHE A 186 13.95 16.22 -11.78
N PHE A 187 15.04 15.46 -11.58
CA PHE A 187 15.95 15.67 -10.45
C PHE A 187 16.59 17.06 -10.51
N GLU A 188 17.12 17.48 -11.66
CA GLU A 188 17.74 18.79 -11.85
C GLU A 188 16.76 19.96 -11.61
N HIS A 189 15.50 19.81 -12.06
CA HIS A 189 14.45 20.82 -11.86
C HIS A 189 14.11 21.05 -10.38
N TYR A 190 14.10 19.99 -9.57
CA TYR A 190 13.80 20.12 -8.13
C TYR A 190 15.04 20.36 -7.27
N GLU A 191 16.23 19.97 -7.73
CA GLU A 191 17.51 20.28 -7.08
C GLU A 191 17.77 21.79 -7.11
N THR A 192 17.58 22.45 -8.25
CA THR A 192 17.70 23.92 -8.37
C THR A 192 16.68 24.69 -7.54
N ARG A 193 15.55 24.06 -7.20
CA ARG A 193 14.48 24.61 -6.35
C ARG A 193 14.58 24.17 -4.89
N ASN A 194 15.72 23.59 -4.48
CA ASN A 194 15.96 23.09 -3.12
C ASN A 194 14.84 22.15 -2.61
N TRP A 195 14.21 21.40 -3.49
CA TRP A 195 13.07 20.52 -3.16
C TRP A 195 11.92 21.25 -2.45
N GLN A 196 11.57 22.45 -2.91
CA GLN A 196 10.45 23.24 -2.41
C GLN A 196 9.34 23.41 -3.47
N THR A 197 8.11 23.56 -3.01
CA THR A 197 6.93 23.93 -3.82
C THR A 197 7.00 25.42 -4.18
N SER A 198 6.23 25.88 -5.17
CA SER A 198 6.14 27.31 -5.56
C SER A 198 5.91 28.25 -4.37
N ASP A 199 5.20 27.76 -3.35
CA ASP A 199 4.80 28.52 -2.19
C ASP A 199 5.87 28.51 -1.07
N GLY A 200 7.07 28.00 -1.35
CA GLY A 200 8.19 27.94 -0.41
C GLY A 200 8.15 26.79 0.60
N ASN A 201 7.11 25.94 0.54
CA ASN A 201 6.97 24.78 1.42
C ASN A 201 7.82 23.59 0.94
N GLU A 202 8.45 22.87 1.87
CA GLU A 202 9.21 21.64 1.58
C GLU A 202 8.31 20.54 0.99
N ILE A 203 8.84 19.83 0.00
CA ILE A 203 8.17 18.68 -0.62
C ILE A 203 8.09 17.52 0.38
N ARG A 204 6.88 17.01 0.59
CA ARG A 204 6.62 15.89 1.50
C ARG A 204 6.80 14.52 0.85
N ASP A 205 6.47 14.42 -0.44
CA ASP A 205 6.56 13.17 -1.20
C ASP A 205 7.02 13.47 -2.64
N TRP A 206 8.30 13.18 -2.91
CA TRP A 206 8.88 13.39 -4.23
C TRP A 206 8.37 12.38 -5.27
N ARG A 207 7.88 11.21 -4.86
CA ARG A 207 7.35 10.20 -5.79
C ARG A 207 6.02 10.65 -6.39
N ALA A 208 5.18 11.30 -5.59
CA ALA A 208 3.94 11.91 -6.07
C ALA A 208 4.21 13.03 -7.10
N LEU A 209 5.26 13.83 -6.89
CA LEU A 209 5.67 14.84 -7.87
C LEU A 209 6.26 14.23 -9.13
N ALA A 210 7.02 13.15 -9.01
CA ALA A 210 7.55 12.41 -10.16
C ALA A 210 6.41 11.83 -11.01
N MET A 211 5.37 11.26 -10.39
CA MET A 211 4.18 10.80 -11.09
C MET A 211 3.45 11.96 -11.81
N ASN A 212 3.26 13.11 -11.17
CA ASN A 212 2.65 14.27 -11.82
C ASN A 212 3.51 14.82 -12.98
N TRP A 213 4.84 14.76 -12.84
CA TRP A 213 5.76 15.12 -13.91
C TRP A 213 5.60 14.21 -15.13
N MET A 214 5.53 12.90 -14.90
CA MET A 214 5.25 11.88 -15.92
C MET A 214 3.91 12.10 -16.62
N ASP A 215 2.84 12.33 -15.85
CA ASP A 215 1.51 12.61 -16.40
C ASP A 215 1.54 13.86 -17.31
N ARG A 216 2.26 14.90 -16.90
CA ARG A 216 2.45 16.11 -17.72
C ARG A 216 3.27 15.82 -18.98
N THR A 217 4.35 15.07 -18.90
CA THR A 217 5.16 14.75 -20.10
C THR A 217 4.38 13.89 -21.10
N GLU A 218 3.57 12.93 -20.62
CA GLU A 218 2.65 12.17 -21.48
C GLU A 218 1.57 13.04 -22.11
N LEU A 219 0.96 13.96 -21.37
CA LEU A 219 -0.03 14.89 -21.90
C LEU A 219 0.56 15.79 -22.99
N PHE A 220 1.77 16.33 -22.80
CA PHE A 220 2.45 17.12 -23.82
C PHE A 220 2.90 16.29 -25.03
N ASN A 221 3.30 15.03 -24.84
CA ASN A 221 3.61 14.12 -25.94
C ASN A 221 2.36 13.74 -26.74
N ASN A 222 1.22 13.53 -26.08
CA ASN A 222 -0.06 13.26 -26.71
C ASN A 222 -0.63 14.50 -27.42
N GLU A 223 -0.54 15.69 -26.83
CA GLU A 223 -0.90 16.95 -27.49
C GLU A 223 -0.02 17.21 -28.72
N ASN A 224 1.30 17.01 -28.63
CA ASN A 224 2.21 17.16 -29.78
C ASN A 224 1.99 16.09 -30.86
N ASN A 225 1.61 14.86 -30.50
CA ASN A 225 1.23 13.83 -31.47
C ASN A 225 -0.13 14.13 -32.11
N SER A 226 -1.08 14.71 -31.38
CA SER A 226 -2.37 15.15 -31.93
C SER A 226 -2.24 16.39 -32.84
N ASN A 227 -1.33 17.30 -32.51
CA ASN A 227 -0.99 18.49 -33.32
C ASN A 227 -0.04 18.19 -34.50
N LYS A 228 0.46 16.95 -34.63
CA LYS A 228 1.19 16.49 -35.82
C LYS A 228 0.28 16.12 -37.00
N LYS A 229 -1.05 16.21 -36.86
CA LYS A 229 -1.94 16.23 -38.03
C LYS A 229 -1.96 17.64 -38.64
N GLN A 230 -1.03 17.82 -39.57
CA GLN A 230 -0.98 18.87 -40.59
C GLN A 230 -0.90 20.30 -40.05
N ALA A 231 0.31 20.87 -40.08
CA ALA A 231 0.48 22.32 -40.12
C ALA A 231 -0.25 22.84 -41.37
N SER A 232 -1.51 23.25 -41.20
CA SER A 232 -2.22 24.02 -42.20
C SER A 232 -1.59 25.41 -42.19
N GLN A 233 -0.70 25.65 -43.16
CA GLN A 233 -0.46 27.00 -43.64
C GLN A 233 -1.83 27.56 -44.04
N ILE A 234 -2.43 28.46 -43.26
CA ILE A 234 -3.49 29.39 -43.71
C ILE A 234 -3.69 30.51 -42.68
N LYS A 235 -3.33 31.72 -43.13
CA LYS A 235 -3.79 33.08 -42.74
C LYS A 235 -3.24 33.73 -41.47
N ASP A 236 -2.23 34.55 -41.75
CA ASP A 236 -1.88 35.78 -41.04
C ASP A 236 -3.14 36.63 -40.76
N ASN A 237 -3.44 36.89 -39.49
CA ASN A 237 -4.61 37.66 -39.04
C ASN A 237 -4.34 39.17 -38.95
N LEU A 238 -3.23 39.67 -39.51
CA LEU A 238 -2.93 41.10 -39.59
C LEU A 238 -3.46 41.70 -40.90
N ARG A 239 -4.72 42.11 -40.92
CA ARG A 239 -5.20 43.08 -41.93
C ARG A 239 -4.66 44.47 -41.58
N THR A 240 -3.53 44.84 -42.14
CA THR A 240 -3.07 46.24 -42.16
C THR A 240 -3.53 46.91 -43.47
N THR A 241 -4.42 47.89 -43.38
CA THR A 241 -4.68 48.81 -44.51
C THR A 241 -3.79 50.03 -44.34
N LYS A 242 -2.80 50.22 -45.22
CA LYS A 242 -1.82 51.32 -45.18
C LYS A 242 -2.39 52.70 -45.58
N ASN A 243 -3.66 52.99 -45.29
CA ASN A 243 -4.23 54.30 -45.59
C ASN A 243 -5.07 54.78 -44.40
N LYS A 244 -4.51 55.68 -43.59
CA LYS A 244 -5.22 56.40 -42.53
C LYS A 244 -5.14 57.88 -42.88
N ASP A 245 -6.27 58.47 -43.23
CA ASP A 245 -6.43 59.92 -43.41
C ASP A 245 -6.67 60.54 -42.03
N TYR A 246 -5.77 61.43 -41.62
CA TYR A 246 -5.78 62.11 -40.31
C TYR A 246 -6.45 63.50 -40.39
N GLY A 247 -7.22 63.77 -41.44
CA GLY A 247 -7.84 65.07 -41.70
C GLY A 247 -9.16 65.39 -40.97
N GLN A 248 -9.64 64.59 -40.01
CA GLN A 248 -10.91 64.86 -39.33
C GLN A 248 -10.77 64.89 -37.80
N PRO A 249 -11.07 66.02 -37.12
CA PRO A 249 -11.18 66.06 -35.67
C PRO A 249 -12.50 65.42 -35.21
N LEU A 250 -12.42 64.72 -34.08
CA LEU A 250 -13.54 64.12 -33.34
C LEU A 250 -14.52 65.16 -32.79
#